data_AF-A0A9R0IEV8-F1
#
_entry.id   AF-A0A9R0IEV8-F1
#
_cell.length_a   1.000
_cell.length_b   1.000
_cell.length_c   1.000
_cell.angle_alpha   90.00
_cell.angle_beta   90.00
_cell.angle_gamma   90.00
#
_symmetry.space_group_name_H-M   'P 1'
#
loop_
_entity.id
_entity.type
_entity.pdbx_description
1 polymer ?
#
loop_
_entity_poly.entity_id
_entity_poly.type
_entity_poly.pdbx_seq_one_letter_code
_entity_poly.pdbx_strand_id
1 'polypeptide(L)'
;MEIKKIRVAALLLVFGVILIMGIGNMKKVDAQSDGDDDDEKICPQFCYDNLDYMTCRSTGDQKRTPSCNCCLAPTNDGCILYFANGDAPIVC
;
A
#
# COMPACT_ATOMS: atom_id res chain seq x y z
N MET A 1 11.69 10.74 44.92
CA MET A 1 10.47 10.77 44.07
C MET A 1 10.79 11.11 42.61
N GLU A 2 11.89 11.83 42.35
CA GLU A 2 12.30 12.35 41.04
C GLU A 2 12.64 11.28 39.98
N ILE A 3 13.37 10.22 40.35
CA ILE A 3 13.79 9.17 39.39
C ILE A 3 12.60 8.39 38.80
N LYS A 4 11.55 8.15 39.59
CA LYS A 4 10.32 7.50 39.11
C LYS A 4 9.58 8.37 38.10
N LYS A 5 9.53 9.69 38.34
CA LYS A 5 8.91 10.66 37.43
C LYS A 5 9.68 10.78 36.10
N ILE A 6 11.01 10.79 36.15
CA ILE A 6 11.87 10.84 34.95
C ILE A 6 11.70 9.58 34.10
N ARG A 7 11.65 8.39 34.71
CA ARG A 7 11.43 7.13 33.97
C ARG A 7 10.04 7.05 33.33
N VAL A 8 9.01 7.51 34.03
CA VAL A 8 7.65 7.58 33.48
C VAL A 8 7.59 8.58 32.32
N ALA A 9 8.20 9.75 32.47
CA ALA A 9 8.27 10.75 31.40
C ALA A 9 9.00 10.21 30.14
N ALA A 10 10.14 9.52 30.33
CA ALA A 10 10.87 8.91 29.23
C ALA A 10 10.06 7.81 28.52
N LEU A 11 9.37 6.94 29.28
CA LEU A 11 8.49 5.91 28.72
C LEU A 11 7.34 6.51 27.89
N LEU A 12 6.72 7.58 28.39
CA LEU A 12 5.64 8.26 27.67
C LEU A 12 6.12 8.91 26.38
N LEU A 13 7.32 9.50 26.37
CA LEU A 13 7.91 10.07 25.16
C LEU A 13 8.20 8.99 24.11
N VAL A 14 8.81 7.87 24.51
CA VAL A 14 9.10 6.76 23.59
C VAL A 14 7.81 6.17 23.03
N PHE A 15 6.79 5.93 23.87
CA PHE A 15 5.51 5.42 23.42
C PHE A 15 4.80 6.39 22.47
N GLY A 16 4.86 7.69 22.76
CA GLY A 16 4.34 8.73 21.86
C GLY A 16 5.00 8.73 20.48
N VAL A 17 6.33 8.58 20.41
CA VAL A 17 7.05 8.51 19.12
C VAL A 17 6.67 7.26 18.33
N ILE A 18 6.53 6.10 18.99
CA ILE A 18 6.13 4.85 18.34
C ILE A 18 4.73 4.97 17.73
N LEU A 19 3.78 5.59 18.46
CA LEU A 19 2.42 5.81 17.96
C LEU A 19 2.39 6.73 16.73
N ILE A 20 3.27 7.74 16.68
CA ILE A 20 3.36 8.66 15.52
C ILE A 20 3.95 7.97 14.29
N MET A 21 4.93 7.07 14.46
CA MET A 21 5.57 6.36 13.35
C MET A 21 4.73 5.19 12.81
N GLY A 22 3.77 4.67 13.58
CA GLY A 22 3.07 3.41 13.27
C GLY A 22 1.83 3.50 12.38
N ILE A 23 1.39 4.69 11.95
CA ILE A 23 0.17 4.83 11.14
C ILE A 23 0.56 4.86 9.66
N GLY A 24 0.46 3.72 8.98
CA GLY A 24 0.58 3.65 7.52
C GLY A 24 -0.50 4.51 6.86
N ASN A 25 -0.14 5.26 5.82
CA ASN A 25 -1.10 6.08 5.08
C ASN A 25 -2.07 5.18 4.31
N MET A 26 -3.37 5.48 4.38
CA MET A 26 -4.41 4.76 3.64
C MET A 26 -4.95 5.65 2.51
N LYS A 27 -5.33 5.06 1.38
CA LYS A 27 -5.90 5.74 0.21
C LYS A 27 -7.23 5.09 -0.17
N LYS A 28 -8.27 5.91 -0.35
CA LYS A 28 -9.54 5.47 -0.94
C LYS A 28 -9.34 5.30 -2.45
N VAL A 29 -9.72 4.15 -2.99
CA VAL A 29 -9.58 3.80 -4.41
C VAL A 29 -10.94 3.35 -4.92
N ASP A 30 -11.33 3.87 -6.07
CA ASP A 30 -12.58 3.51 -6.72
C ASP A 30 -12.51 2.02 -7.09
N ALA A 31 -13.30 1.19 -6.42
CA ALA A 31 -13.52 -0.16 -6.91
C ALA A 31 -14.54 -0.04 -8.03
N GLN A 32 -14.13 -0.32 -9.25
CA GLN A 32 -15.10 -0.59 -10.30
C GLN A 32 -15.81 -1.89 -9.87
N SER A 33 -17.11 -1.87 -9.61
CA SER A 33 -17.89 -3.10 -9.42
C SER A 33 -19.15 -2.98 -10.27
N ASP A 34 -19.34 -3.94 -11.15
CA ASP A 34 -20.51 -4.05 -12.02
C ASP A 34 -21.70 -4.56 -11.18
N GLY A 35 -22.36 -3.67 -10.43
CA GLY A 35 -23.64 -3.97 -9.77
C GLY A 35 -23.81 -3.35 -8.39
N ASP A 36 -24.72 -2.36 -8.32
CA ASP A 36 -25.54 -1.87 -7.21
C ASP A 36 -24.96 -1.62 -5.79
N ASP A 37 -23.67 -1.79 -5.54
CA ASP A 37 -23.00 -1.33 -4.31
C ASP A 37 -21.65 -0.68 -4.67
N ASP A 38 -21.56 0.65 -4.52
CA ASP A 38 -20.34 1.45 -4.70
C ASP A 38 -19.31 1.13 -3.58
N ASP A 39 -18.70 -0.05 -3.63
CA ASP A 39 -17.72 -0.52 -2.64
C ASP A 39 -16.36 0.17 -2.80
N GLU A 40 -16.25 1.43 -2.39
CA GLU A 40 -14.97 2.13 -2.36
C GLU A 40 -13.99 1.44 -1.39
N LYS A 41 -12.90 0.86 -1.92
CA LYS A 41 -11.90 0.15 -1.10
C LYS A 41 -10.87 1.13 -0.52
N ILE A 42 -10.40 0.84 0.70
CA ILE A 42 -9.34 1.60 1.37
C ILE A 42 -8.05 0.77 1.33
N CYS A 43 -7.01 1.30 0.69
CA CYS A 43 -5.75 0.61 0.45
C CYS A 43 -4.57 1.26 1.18
N PRO A 44 -3.65 0.46 1.75
CA PRO A 44 -2.43 1.00 2.32
C PRO A 44 -1.50 1.54 1.22
N GLN A 45 -0.82 2.64 1.52
CA GLN A 45 0.09 3.34 0.61
C GLN A 45 1.54 2.90 0.83
N PHE A 46 1.80 1.60 0.71
CA PHE A 46 3.15 1.05 0.63
C PHE A 46 3.47 0.68 -0.83
N CYS A 47 4.75 0.68 -1.19
CA CYS A 47 5.20 0.25 -2.51
C CYS A 47 6.06 -1.01 -2.36
N TYR A 48 5.85 -2.02 -3.21
CA TYR A 48 6.81 -3.11 -3.33
C TYR A 48 8.13 -2.57 -3.87
N ASP A 49 9.23 -3.09 -3.36
CA ASP A 49 10.56 -2.70 -3.82
C ASP A 49 10.83 -3.25 -5.23
N ASN A 50 11.65 -2.53 -6.00
CA ASN A 50 12.11 -2.94 -7.34
C ASN A 50 11.01 -3.15 -8.39
N LEU A 51 9.85 -2.50 -8.28
CA LEU A 51 8.86 -2.49 -9.36
C LEU A 51 9.43 -1.84 -10.64
N ASP A 52 9.21 -2.49 -11.79
CA ASP A 52 9.65 -2.01 -13.11
C ASP A 52 8.45 -1.47 -13.91
N TYR A 53 7.51 -2.35 -14.24
CA TYR A 53 6.30 -1.98 -14.98
C TYR A 53 5.11 -2.85 -14.60
N MET A 54 3.93 -2.44 -15.02
CA MET A 54 2.74 -3.28 -14.99
C MET A 54 2.11 -3.43 -16.37
N THR A 55 1.37 -4.51 -16.56
CA THR A 55 0.47 -4.72 -17.70
C THR A 55 -0.91 -5.05 -17.17
N CYS A 56 -1.98 -4.58 -17.81
CA CYS A 56 -3.34 -4.93 -17.44
C CYS A 56 -4.10 -5.43 -18.66
N ARG A 57 -5.05 -6.35 -18.47
CA ARG A 57 -5.75 -7.06 -19.53
C ARG A 57 -6.44 -6.12 -20.52
N SER A 58 -7.05 -5.02 -20.07
CA SER A 58 -7.73 -4.03 -20.92
C SER A 58 -6.79 -3.36 -21.91
N THR A 59 -5.50 -3.31 -21.58
CA THR A 59 -4.46 -2.65 -22.39
C THR A 59 -3.51 -3.65 -23.06
N GLY A 60 -3.75 -4.95 -22.87
CA GLY A 60 -2.90 -6.02 -23.36
C GLY A 60 -1.47 -5.91 -22.81
N ASP A 61 -0.49 -5.99 -23.71
CA ASP A 61 0.94 -6.00 -23.37
C ASP A 61 1.54 -4.61 -23.16
N GLN A 62 0.72 -3.55 -23.10
CA GLN A 62 1.22 -2.20 -22.88
C GLN A 62 1.87 -2.09 -21.49
N LYS A 63 3.19 -1.86 -21.48
CA LYS A 63 3.93 -1.54 -20.26
C LYS A 63 3.53 -0.15 -19.76
N ARG A 64 3.06 -0.09 -18.52
CA ARG A 64 2.65 1.15 -17.84
C ARG A 64 3.42 1.33 -16.55
N THR A 65 3.41 2.57 -16.04
CA THR A 65 3.87 2.86 -14.68
C THR A 65 3.16 1.95 -13.69
N PRO A 66 3.89 1.19 -12.86
CA PRO A 66 3.28 0.23 -11.97
C PRO A 66 2.57 0.92 -10.80
N SER A 67 1.43 0.37 -10.38
CA SER A 67 0.88 0.67 -9.06
C SER A 67 1.81 0.14 -7.97
N CYS A 68 1.88 0.87 -6.85
CA CYS A 68 2.77 0.53 -5.74
C CYS A 68 2.51 -0.85 -5.11
N ASN A 69 1.25 -1.30 -5.06
CA ASN A 69 0.88 -2.63 -4.61
C ASN A 69 -0.45 -3.06 -5.26
N CYS A 70 -0.84 -4.33 -5.12
CA CYS A 70 -2.06 -4.84 -5.74
C CYS A 70 -3.36 -4.20 -5.23
N CYS A 71 -3.41 -3.73 -3.98
CA CYS A 71 -4.58 -3.00 -3.51
C CYS A 71 -4.75 -1.71 -4.30
N LEU A 72 -3.66 -1.02 -4.63
CA LEU A 72 -3.68 0.20 -5.43
C LEU A 72 -3.77 -0.06 -6.96
N ALA A 73 -3.76 -1.31 -7.40
CA ALA A 73 -3.96 -1.65 -8.80
C ALA A 73 -5.45 -1.59 -9.20
N PRO A 74 -5.75 -1.27 -10.48
CA PRO A 74 -7.09 -1.37 -11.02
C PRO A 74 -7.67 -2.78 -10.83
N THR A 75 -8.76 -2.89 -10.06
CA THR A 75 -9.26 -4.17 -9.55
C THR A 75 -9.89 -5.07 -10.60
N ASN A 76 -10.47 -4.51 -11.66
CA ASN A 76 -11.24 -5.27 -12.65
C ASN A 76 -10.43 -5.69 -13.87
N ASP A 77 -9.14 -5.39 -13.87
CA ASP A 77 -8.35 -5.42 -15.10
C ASP A 77 -7.28 -6.51 -15.14
N GLY A 78 -7.17 -7.34 -14.09
CA GLY A 78 -6.20 -8.43 -14.03
C GLY A 78 -4.78 -7.94 -14.31
N CYS A 79 -4.32 -6.99 -13.49
CA CYS A 79 -3.03 -6.33 -13.67
C CYS A 79 -1.89 -7.18 -13.14
N ILE A 80 -0.76 -7.20 -13.83
CA ILE A 80 0.44 -7.93 -13.41
C ILE A 80 1.54 -6.93 -13.13
N LEU A 81 2.13 -6.99 -11.93
CA LEU A 81 3.30 -6.22 -11.54
C LEU A 81 4.58 -7.00 -11.86
N TYR A 82 5.52 -6.38 -12.56
CA TYR A 82 6.82 -6.95 -12.90
C TYR A 82 7.93 -6.21 -12.15
N PHE A 83 8.96 -6.96 -11.75
CA PHE A 83 10.07 -6.46 -10.95
C PHE A 83 11.37 -6.38 -11.76
N ALA A 84 12.14 -5.31 -11.54
CA ALA A 84 13.42 -5.07 -12.19
C ALA A 84 14.52 -6.02 -11.72
N ASN A 85 14.37 -6.58 -10.51
CA ASN A 85 15.34 -7.49 -9.90
C ASN A 85 15.17 -8.95 -10.36
N GLY A 86 14.19 -9.24 -11.23
CA GLY A 86 13.92 -10.59 -11.74
C GLY A 86 13.04 -11.45 -10.81
N ASP A 87 12.47 -10.87 -9.75
CA ASP A 87 11.47 -11.56 -8.93
C ASP A 87 10.24 -11.95 -9.76
N ALA A 88 9.56 -13.01 -9.33
CA ALA A 88 8.37 -13.49 -10.01
C ALA A 88 7.28 -12.40 -10.08
N PRO A 89 6.61 -12.23 -11.24
CA PRO A 89 5.54 -11.24 -11.37
C PRO A 89 4.38 -11.56 -10.42
N ILE A 90 3.72 -10.51 -9.91
CA ILE A 90 2.54 -10.65 -9.06
C ILE A 90 1.30 -10.32 -9.87
N VAL A 91 0.35 -11.25 -9.89
CA VAL A 91 -0.99 -11.02 -10.46
C VAL A 91 -1.85 -10.34 -9.40
N CYS A 92 -2.34 -9.16 -9.75
CA CYS A 92 -3.40 -8.40 -9.13
C CYS A 92 -4.68 -8.56 -10.01
#